data_AF-A0A534J6W2-F1
#
_entry.id   AF-A0A534J6W2-F1
#
_cell.length_a   1.000
_cell.length_b   1.000
_cell.length_c   1.000
_cell.angle_alpha   90.00
_cell.angle_beta   90.00
_cell.angle_gamma   90.00
#
_symmetry.space_group_name_H-M   'P 1'
#
loop_
_entity.id
_entity.type
_entity.pdbx_description
1 polymer ?
#
loop_
_entity_poly.entity_id
_entity_poly.type
_entity_poly.pdbx_seq_one_letter_code
_entity_poly.pdbx_strand_id
1 'polypeptide(L)'
;MARKSMMGLVRKGKAKVRGSGYYVTWDVDSNDQAATSRIKYFVFGKRVRADGRERTYPGFLWKEGVRYLAQSAIFVLPHRLPVIRRVLEENGIDHDVEEVTLH
;
A
#
# COMPACT_ATOMS: atom_id res chain seq x y z
N MET A 1 -6.90 4.67 -22.46
CA MET A 1 -6.20 4.70 -21.15
C MET A 1 -6.45 3.38 -20.43
N ALA A 2 -5.44 2.53 -20.28
CA ALA A 2 -5.61 1.19 -19.72
C ALA A 2 -6.01 1.23 -18.24
N ARG A 3 -7.10 0.54 -17.90
CA ARG A 3 -7.62 0.36 -16.54
C ARG A 3 -6.54 -0.31 -15.68
N LYS A 4 -5.88 0.46 -14.80
CA LYS A 4 -4.92 -0.06 -13.82
C LYS A 4 -5.70 -0.88 -12.78
N SER A 5 -5.81 -2.19 -12.99
CA SER A 5 -6.51 -3.11 -12.10
C SER A 5 -5.57 -3.65 -11.02
N MET A 6 -6.13 -4.04 -9.87
CA MET A 6 -5.40 -4.77 -8.82
C MET A 6 -4.74 -6.05 -9.36
N MET A 7 -5.37 -6.73 -10.32
CA MET A 7 -4.78 -7.87 -11.02
C MET A 7 -3.51 -7.50 -11.81
N GLY A 8 -3.50 -6.33 -12.47
CA GLY A 8 -2.31 -5.81 -13.14
C GLY A 8 -1.18 -5.46 -12.16
N LEU A 9 -1.53 -4.98 -10.97
CA LEU A 9 -0.59 -4.74 -9.88
C LEU A 9 0.02 -6.04 -9.36
N VAL A 10 -0.80 -7.06 -9.09
CA VAL A 10 -0.34 -8.38 -8.64
C VAL A 10 0.60 -9.02 -9.66
N ARG A 11 0.24 -8.98 -10.96
CA ARG A 11 1.10 -9.50 -12.04
C ARG A 11 2.43 -8.75 -12.15
N LYS A 12 2.43 -7.41 -12.06
CA LYS A 12 3.68 -6.60 -12.12
C LYS A 12 4.52 -6.71 -10.84
N GLY A 13 3.89 -6.82 -9.68
CA GLY A 13 4.56 -6.94 -8.37
C GLY A 13 5.29 -8.27 -8.20
N LYS A 14 4.70 -9.39 -8.66
CA LYS A 14 5.35 -10.71 -8.67
C LYS A 14 6.64 -10.76 -9.50
N ALA A 15 6.75 -9.92 -10.53
CA ALA A 15 7.92 -9.88 -11.41
C ALA A 15 9.02 -8.89 -10.96
N LYS A 16 8.72 -7.96 -10.04
CA LYS A 16 9.59 -6.80 -9.75
C LYS A 16 10.23 -6.76 -8.36
N VAL A 17 9.82 -7.62 -7.44
CA VAL A 17 10.29 -7.53 -6.06
C VAL A 17 10.69 -8.92 -5.56
N ARG A 18 12.01 -9.16 -5.55
CA ARG A 18 12.71 -10.32 -4.97
C ARG A 18 13.83 -9.81 -4.06
N GLY A 19 14.26 -10.63 -3.13
CA GLY A 19 15.29 -10.30 -2.14
C GLY A 19 14.73 -9.98 -0.76
N SER A 20 15.61 -9.56 0.14
CA SER A 20 15.28 -9.22 1.52
C SER A 20 14.47 -7.94 1.61
N GLY A 21 13.43 -7.97 2.41
CA GLY A 21 12.58 -6.83 2.71
C GLY A 21 11.66 -7.18 3.87
N TYR A 22 10.47 -6.60 3.89
CA TYR A 22 9.60 -6.66 5.06
C TYR A 22 8.17 -6.99 4.67
N TYR A 23 7.57 -7.95 5.36
CA TYR A 23 6.11 -7.99 5.47
C TYR A 23 5.67 -6.93 6.46
N VAL A 24 4.71 -6.14 6.03
CA VAL A 24 4.05 -5.13 6.86
C VAL A 24 2.58 -5.47 6.85
N THR A 25 2.08 -5.81 8.03
CA THR A 25 0.67 -6.08 8.30
C THR A 25 0.15 -5.02 9.26
N TRP A 26 -1.10 -4.64 9.11
CA TRP A 26 -1.73 -3.68 10.02
C TRP A 26 -3.16 -4.10 10.34
N ASP A 27 -3.62 -3.70 11.52
CA ASP A 27 -5.02 -3.81 11.90
C ASP A 27 -5.59 -2.40 12.08
N VAL A 28 -6.78 -2.18 11.54
CA VAL A 28 -7.45 -0.87 11.63
C VAL A 28 -8.80 -1.09 12.29
N ASP A 29 -9.07 -0.33 13.35
CA ASP A 29 -10.40 -0.30 13.92
C ASP A 29 -11.38 0.26 12.88
N SER A 30 -12.30 -0.60 12.45
CA SER A 30 -13.34 -0.24 11.47
C SER A 30 -14.27 0.88 11.96
N ASN A 31 -14.33 1.14 13.27
CA ASN A 31 -15.07 2.26 13.84
C ASN A 31 -14.33 3.59 13.65
N ASP A 32 -13.00 3.58 13.51
CA ASP A 32 -12.24 4.76 13.08
C ASP A 32 -12.24 4.86 11.55
N GLN A 33 -13.34 5.41 11.04
CA GLN A 33 -13.51 5.65 9.60
C GLN A 33 -12.45 6.62 9.04
N ALA A 34 -11.89 7.51 9.87
CA ALA A 34 -10.91 8.49 9.44
C ALA A 34 -9.56 7.79 9.20
N ALA A 35 -9.07 7.00 10.16
CA ALA A 35 -7.86 6.18 10.00
C ALA A 35 -8.01 5.18 8.85
N THR A 36 -9.16 4.49 8.78
CA THR A 36 -9.50 3.56 7.69
C THR A 36 -9.41 4.24 6.32
N SER A 37 -9.98 5.44 6.19
CA SER A 37 -9.96 6.19 4.93
C SER A 37 -8.54 6.66 4.58
N ARG A 38 -7.78 7.16 5.56
CA ARG A 38 -6.41 7.63 5.36
C ARG A 38 -5.49 6.51 4.87
N ILE A 39 -5.49 5.34 5.54
CA ILE A 39 -4.67 4.21 5.12
C ILE A 39 -5.11 3.67 3.76
N LYS A 40 -6.41 3.57 3.51
CA LYS A 40 -6.94 3.13 2.21
C LYS A 40 -6.49 4.03 1.07
N TYR A 41 -6.60 5.35 1.23
CA TYR A 41 -6.18 6.29 0.19
C TYR A 41 -4.67 6.33 0.02
N PHE A 42 -3.90 6.18 1.11
CA PHE A 42 -2.46 6.06 1.02
C PHE A 42 -2.02 4.82 0.25
N VAL A 43 -2.51 3.63 0.63
CA VAL A 43 -2.09 2.34 0.07
C VAL A 43 -2.57 2.17 -1.37
N PHE A 44 -3.87 2.33 -1.62
CA PHE A 44 -4.48 2.02 -2.91
C PHE A 44 -4.54 3.23 -3.85
N GLY A 45 -4.54 4.43 -3.29
CA GLY A 45 -4.73 5.68 -4.02
C GLY A 45 -6.14 6.22 -3.88
N LYS A 46 -6.38 7.38 -4.49
CA LYS A 46 -7.66 8.08 -4.45
C LYS A 46 -8.08 8.50 -5.85
N ARG A 47 -9.39 8.38 -6.14
CA ARG A 47 -10.01 9.02 -7.29
C ARG A 47 -10.73 10.27 -6.79
N VAL A 48 -10.48 11.39 -7.46
CA VAL A 48 -11.10 12.68 -7.16
C VAL A 48 -11.81 13.14 -8.41
N ARG A 49 -13.09 13.49 -8.29
CA ARG A 49 -13.82 14.20 -9.33
C ARG A 49 -13.85 15.68 -8.97
N ALA A 50 -13.30 16.50 -9.85
CA ALA A 50 -13.31 17.96 -9.75
C ALA A 50 -13.47 18.54 -11.15
N ASP A 51 -14.29 19.57 -11.29
CA ASP A 51 -14.52 20.29 -12.56
C ASP A 51 -14.92 19.39 -13.74
N GLY A 52 -15.80 18.42 -13.49
CA GLY A 52 -16.24 17.44 -14.50
C GLY A 52 -15.15 16.46 -14.95
N ARG A 53 -13.94 16.53 -14.39
CA ARG A 53 -12.81 15.66 -14.71
C ARG A 53 -12.49 14.73 -13.55
N GLU A 54 -12.18 13.48 -13.87
CA GLU A 54 -11.78 12.50 -12.89
C GLU A 54 -10.25 12.36 -12.88
N ARG A 55 -9.63 12.69 -11.74
CA ARG A 55 -8.19 12.53 -11.50
C ARG A 55 -7.95 11.30 -10.64
N THR A 56 -7.02 10.45 -11.05
CA THR A 56 -6.59 9.28 -10.29
C THR A 56 -5.20 9.50 -9.72
N TYR A 57 -5.10 9.47 -8.40
CA TYR A 57 -3.83 9.57 -7.67
C TYR A 57 -3.40 8.16 -7.25
N PRO A 58 -2.31 7.64 -7.82
CA PRO A 58 -1.83 6.30 -7.49
C PRO A 58 -1.31 6.25 -6.05
N GLY A 59 -1.77 5.26 -5.28
CA GLY A 59 -1.28 5.01 -3.93
C GLY A 59 0.10 4.34 -3.88
N PHE A 60 0.53 4.06 -2.66
CA PHE A 60 1.82 3.47 -2.32
C PHE A 60 2.09 2.14 -3.02
N LEU A 61 1.05 1.33 -3.25
CA LEU A 61 1.16 0.06 -3.97
C LEU A 61 1.75 0.21 -5.39
N TRP A 62 1.58 1.37 -6.02
CA TRP A 62 2.08 1.61 -7.38
C TRP A 62 3.54 2.08 -7.39
N LYS A 63 4.17 2.28 -6.23
CA LYS A 63 5.58 2.63 -6.12
C LYS A 63 6.45 1.40 -6.31
N GLU A 64 7.65 1.63 -6.81
CA GLU A 64 8.67 0.58 -6.91
C GLU A 64 9.06 0.08 -5.51
N GLY A 65 9.35 -1.22 -5.40
CA GLY A 65 9.71 -1.87 -4.15
C GLY A 65 8.52 -2.16 -3.23
N VAL A 66 7.29 -2.08 -3.73
CA VAL A 66 6.07 -2.43 -2.99
C VAL A 66 5.34 -3.55 -3.72
N ARG A 67 4.96 -4.59 -2.99
CA ARG A 67 4.20 -5.73 -3.50
C ARG A 67 2.96 -5.95 -2.65
N TYR A 68 1.81 -5.98 -3.30
CA TYR A 68 0.53 -6.29 -2.66
C TYR A 68 0.46 -7.77 -2.27
N LEU A 69 0.05 -8.07 -1.04
CA LEU A 69 -0.18 -9.43 -0.54
C LEU A 69 -1.65 -9.66 -0.19
N ALA A 70 -2.23 -8.77 0.63
CA ALA A 70 -3.63 -8.81 1.06
C ALA A 70 -4.13 -7.40 1.36
N GLN A 71 -5.41 -7.27 1.75
CA GLN A 71 -6.05 -5.97 2.04
C GLN A 71 -5.30 -5.15 3.09
N SER A 72 -4.77 -5.82 4.11
CA SER A 72 -4.02 -5.23 5.22
C SER A 72 -2.58 -5.76 5.31
N ALA A 73 -2.03 -6.23 4.18
CA ALA A 73 -0.69 -6.79 4.13
C ALA A 73 0.03 -6.43 2.83
N ILE A 74 1.27 -5.96 2.95
CA ILE A 74 2.16 -5.70 1.82
C ILE A 74 3.55 -6.23 2.12
N PHE A 75 4.31 -6.50 1.06
CA PHE A 75 5.76 -6.59 1.14
C PHE A 75 6.37 -5.28 0.67
N VAL A 76 7.43 -4.83 1.35
CA VAL A 76 8.22 -3.66 0.97
C VAL A 76 9.72 -3.93 0.98
N LEU A 77 10.46 -3.33 0.04
CA LEU A 77 11.92 -3.26 0.13
C LEU A 77 12.37 -2.32 1.26
N PRO A 78 13.60 -2.45 1.78
CA PRO A 78 14.07 -1.68 2.93
C PRO A 78 13.89 -0.15 2.80
N HIS A 79 14.15 0.41 1.61
CA HIS A 79 14.01 1.85 1.36
C HIS A 79 12.55 2.36 1.38
N ARG A 80 11.56 1.47 1.44
CA ARG A 80 10.13 1.79 1.51
C ARG A 80 9.54 1.63 2.90
N LEU A 81 10.18 0.87 3.78
CA LEU A 81 9.70 0.61 5.14
C LEU A 81 9.45 1.90 5.94
N PRO A 82 10.35 2.91 5.96
CA PRO A 82 10.12 4.13 6.74
C PRO A 82 8.85 4.89 6.31
N VAL A 83 8.46 4.78 5.03
CA VAL A 83 7.31 5.51 4.49
C VAL A 83 6.00 4.92 5.02
N ILE A 84 5.84 3.60 4.96
CA ILE A 84 4.63 2.94 5.44
C ILE A 84 4.56 2.96 6.98
N ARG A 85 5.69 2.71 7.66
CA ARG A 85 5.75 2.74 9.12
C ARG A 85 5.32 4.09 9.67
N ARG A 86 5.88 5.18 9.14
CA ARG A 86 5.51 6.54 9.54
C ARG A 86 4.02 6.81 9.38
N VAL A 87 3.41 6.39 8.26
CA VAL A 87 1.97 6.58 8.05
C VAL A 87 1.15 5.78 9.06
N LEU A 88 1.53 4.55 9.37
CA LEU A 88 0.82 3.75 10.37
C LEU A 88 0.94 4.38 11.77
N GLU A 89 2.14 4.80 12.16
CA GLU A 89 2.43 5.47 13.44
C GLU A 89 1.69 6.82 13.58
N GLU A 90 1.75 7.69 12.57
CA GLU A 90 1.06 9.00 12.57
C GLU A 90 -0.47 8.87 12.64
N ASN A 91 -1.00 7.70 12.31
CA ASN A 91 -2.44 7.41 12.35
C ASN A 91 -2.85 6.54 13.53
N GLY A 92 -1.92 6.17 14.43
CA GLY A 92 -2.20 5.30 15.58
C GLY A 92 -2.68 3.90 15.17
N ILE A 93 -2.18 3.38 14.05
CA ILE A 93 -2.58 2.09 13.50
C ILE A 93 -1.61 1.01 14.00
N ASP A 94 -2.15 0.02 14.69
CA ASP A 94 -1.40 -1.16 15.14
C ASP A 94 -0.88 -1.93 13.93
N HIS A 95 0.39 -2.29 13.98
CA HIS A 95 1.07 -2.92 12.86
C HIS A 95 2.25 -3.77 13.30
N ASP A 96 2.49 -4.81 12.51
CA ASP A 96 3.65 -5.69 12.65
C ASP A 96 4.55 -5.57 11.43
N VAL A 97 5.85 -5.71 11.68
CA VAL A 97 6.90 -5.70 10.66
C VAL A 97 7.77 -6.92 10.84
N GLU A 98 7.78 -7.79 9.84
CA GLU A 98 8.60 -9.00 9.81
C GLU A 98 9.60 -8.91 8.67
N GLU A 99 10.88 -9.12 8.95
CA GLU A 99 11.90 -9.22 7.90
C GLU A 99 11.77 -10.58 7.20
N VAL A 100 11.68 -10.55 5.86
CA VAL A 100 11.53 -11.76 5.05
C VAL A 100 12.33 -11.65 3.76
N THR A 101 12.81 -12.80 3.27
CA THR A 101 13.43 -12.90 1.95
C THR A 101 12.46 -13.54 0.96
N LEU A 102 12.13 -12.82 -0.10
CA LEU A 102 11.32 -13.33 -1.21
C LEU A 102 12.22 -13.93 -2.29
N HIS A 103 12.14 -15.25 -2.47
CA HIS A 103 12.82 -16.00 -3.54
C HIS A 103 12.06 -15.96 -4.87
#